data_AF-A0A838YBF8-F1
#
_entry.id   AF-A0A838YBF8-F1
#
_cell.length_a   1.000
_cell.length_b   1.000
_cell.length_c   1.000
_cell.angle_alpha   90.00
_cell.angle_beta   90.00
_cell.angle_gamma   90.00
#
_symmetry.space_group_name_H-M   'P 1'
#
loop_
_entity.id
_entity.type
_entity.pdbx_description
1 polymer ?
#
loop_
_entity_poly.entity_id
_entity_poly.type
_entity_poly.pdbx_seq_one_letter_code
_entity_poly.pdbx_strand_id
1 'polypeptide(L)'
;MSHPHANDVKAFLLQLQDRICAALEQADGGGRFVEDAWQRPAGGGGRSRVLSQGVVFEQAGVNFSHVSGDALPASATAHRPELAGRRFEAMGVSLVIHPENPHVPTSHANVRFFIAEQDGAEPIWWFGGGFDLTPYYGVEEDVVHWHTVARELCQPFGDRVYADYKKWCDEYFFLKHRNEARGVGGLFFDDLNQWGFARCFDFMQAVGLGFVEAYVPIVDKRKATPWTEAQRQFQLYRRGRYVEFNLVWDRGTLFGLQTGGRTESILMSMPPLVRWEYGYQPAEGSAEAELYQRFLPVRDWV
;
A
#
# COMPACT_ATOMS: atom_id res chain seq x y z
N MET A 1 -27.95 -13.00 8.66
CA MET A 1 -26.70 -12.58 7.98
C MET A 1 -25.71 -12.18 9.07
N SER A 2 -24.43 -12.52 8.96
CA SER A 2 -23.45 -12.19 10.01
C SER A 2 -23.33 -10.68 10.14
N HIS A 3 -23.61 -10.13 11.32
CA HIS A 3 -23.37 -8.71 11.59
C HIS A 3 -21.87 -8.40 11.43
N PRO A 4 -21.49 -7.28 10.80
CA PRO A 4 -20.10 -6.87 10.74
C PRO A 4 -19.51 -6.69 12.15
N HIS A 5 -18.34 -7.28 12.40
CA HIS A 5 -17.66 -7.21 13.69
C HIS A 5 -16.48 -6.24 13.62
N ALA A 6 -16.76 -4.94 13.68
CA ALA A 6 -15.74 -3.88 13.58
C ALA A 6 -14.62 -4.02 14.63
N ASN A 7 -14.95 -4.51 15.83
CA ASN A 7 -13.97 -4.76 16.89
C ASN A 7 -12.97 -5.87 16.54
N ASP A 8 -13.40 -6.94 15.88
CA ASP A 8 -12.54 -8.04 15.48
C ASP A 8 -11.57 -7.59 14.38
N VAL A 9 -12.07 -6.80 13.43
CA VAL A 9 -11.25 -6.17 12.39
C VAL A 9 -10.20 -5.25 12.99
N LYS A 10 -10.60 -4.40 13.95
CA LYS A 10 -9.67 -3.51 14.67
C LYS A 10 -8.58 -4.29 15.40
N ALA A 11 -8.95 -5.35 16.12
CA ALA A 11 -8.01 -6.19 16.85
C ALA A 11 -6.98 -6.84 15.90
N PHE A 12 -7.45 -7.37 14.77
CA PHE A 12 -6.56 -7.91 13.74
C PHE A 12 -5.61 -6.84 13.17
N LEU A 13 -6.12 -5.66 12.79
CA LEU A 13 -5.32 -4.60 12.19
C LEU A 13 -4.21 -4.09 13.13
N LEU A 14 -4.48 -3.97 14.43
CA LEU A 14 -3.46 -3.62 15.43
C LEU A 14 -2.37 -4.69 15.51
N GLN A 15 -2.75 -5.96 15.56
CA GLN A 15 -1.79 -7.08 15.57
C GLN A 15 -1.00 -7.15 14.25
N LEU A 16 -1.64 -6.85 13.12
CA LEU A 16 -1.00 -6.82 11.82
C LEU A 16 0.09 -5.74 11.77
N GLN A 17 -0.20 -4.53 12.25
CA GLN A 17 0.80 -3.46 12.37
C GLN A 17 1.98 -3.92 13.23
N ASP A 18 1.72 -4.56 14.38
CA ASP A 18 2.77 -5.06 15.27
C ASP A 18 3.66 -6.12 14.57
N ARG A 19 3.05 -7.08 13.87
CA ARG A 19 3.77 -8.13 13.13
C ARG A 19 4.62 -7.56 12.00
N ILE A 20 4.07 -6.65 11.21
CA ILE A 20 4.79 -6.04 10.08
C ILE A 20 5.98 -5.23 10.60
N CYS A 21 5.78 -4.40 11.64
CA CYS A 21 6.87 -3.64 12.24
C CYS A 21 7.98 -4.56 12.76
N ALA A 22 7.65 -5.62 13.49
CA ALA A 22 8.64 -6.58 13.99
C ALA A 22 9.43 -7.27 12.87
N ALA A 23 8.75 -7.72 11.81
CA ALA A 23 9.40 -8.35 10.67
C ALA A 23 10.35 -7.40 9.93
N LEU A 24 9.94 -6.13 9.74
CA LEU A 24 10.78 -5.12 9.12
C LEU A 24 11.97 -4.73 10.01
N GLU A 25 11.79 -4.54 11.32
CA GLU A 25 12.90 -4.27 12.24
C GLU A 25 13.94 -5.39 12.25
N GLN A 26 13.48 -6.65 12.13
CA GLN A 26 14.35 -7.81 11.99
C GLN A 26 15.11 -7.80 10.65
N ALA A 27 14.43 -7.49 9.54
CA ALA A 27 15.05 -7.41 8.22
C ALA A 27 16.08 -6.28 8.13
N ASP A 28 15.79 -5.13 8.77
CA ASP A 28 16.69 -3.98 8.85
C ASP A 28 17.92 -4.28 9.70
N GLY A 29 17.74 -4.90 10.87
CA GLY A 29 18.83 -5.34 11.74
C GLY A 29 19.44 -4.26 12.64
N GLY A 30 18.98 -3.01 12.56
CA GLY A 30 19.42 -1.93 13.45
C GLY A 30 18.37 -0.86 13.77
N GLY A 31 17.50 -0.55 12.81
CA GLY A 31 16.42 0.43 12.95
C GLY A 31 15.28 -0.03 13.86
N ARG A 32 14.55 0.95 14.38
CA ARG A 32 13.35 0.76 15.21
C ARG A 32 12.26 1.72 14.78
N PHE A 33 11.02 1.26 14.80
CA PHE A 33 9.87 2.12 14.63
C PHE A 33 9.64 2.98 15.86
N VAL A 34 9.50 4.29 15.65
CA VAL A 34 9.00 5.22 16.66
C VAL A 34 7.50 5.34 16.49
N GLU A 35 6.77 5.07 17.56
CA GLU A 35 5.31 5.20 17.59
C GLU A 35 4.89 6.62 17.99
N ASP A 36 3.93 7.14 17.23
CA ASP A 36 3.21 8.38 17.50
C ASP A 36 1.71 8.07 17.51
N ALA A 37 1.14 8.01 18.72
CA ALA A 37 -0.28 7.76 18.94
C ALA A 37 -1.04 9.10 18.97
N TRP A 38 -2.14 9.17 18.23
CA TRP A 38 -2.90 10.42 18.03
C TRP A 38 -4.40 10.18 18.05
N GLN A 39 -5.16 11.25 18.32
CA GLN A 39 -6.63 11.26 18.36
C GLN A 39 -7.18 12.35 17.45
N ARG A 40 -8.41 12.16 16.94
CA ARG A 40 -9.13 13.19 16.18
C ARG A 40 -10.20 13.82 17.06
N PRO A 41 -10.34 15.16 17.04
CA PRO A 41 -11.46 15.83 17.71
C PRO A 41 -12.85 15.31 17.27
N ALA A 42 -12.98 14.92 16.00
CA ALA A 42 -14.22 14.42 15.42
C ALA A 42 -14.53 12.94 15.74
N GLY A 43 -13.63 12.22 16.43
CA GLY A 43 -13.81 10.80 16.73
C GLY A 43 -12.72 9.91 16.13
N GLY A 44 -12.25 8.96 16.95
CA GLY A 44 -11.20 8.01 16.60
C GLY A 44 -9.78 8.57 16.73
N GLY A 45 -8.85 7.98 15.98
CA GLY A 45 -7.42 8.25 16.07
C GLY A 45 -6.57 7.25 15.29
N GLY A 46 -5.33 7.08 15.70
CA GLY A 46 -4.43 6.11 15.08
C GLY A 46 -3.10 5.95 15.82
N ARG A 47 -2.30 5.01 15.31
CA ARG A 47 -0.91 4.80 15.70
C ARG A 47 -0.06 4.89 14.44
N SER A 48 0.68 5.97 14.30
CA SER A 48 1.67 6.08 13.22
C SER A 48 2.98 5.50 13.72
N ARG A 49 3.61 4.62 12.95
CA ARG A 49 4.95 4.08 13.28
C ARG A 49 5.89 4.40 12.14
N VAL A 50 6.98 5.09 12.44
CA VAL A 50 7.99 5.50 11.45
C VAL A 50 9.37 5.03 11.88
N LEU A 51 10.06 4.35 10.99
CA LEU A 51 11.48 4.03 11.06
C LEU A 51 12.18 4.91 10.01
N SER A 52 13.13 5.73 10.44
CA SER A 52 13.90 6.61 9.57
C SER A 52 15.39 6.35 9.77
N GLN A 53 16.18 6.43 8.69
CA GLN A 53 17.63 6.23 8.74
C GLN A 53 18.03 4.88 9.34
N GLY A 54 17.32 3.82 8.96
CA GLY A 54 17.68 2.44 9.28
C GLY A 54 18.91 1.96 8.51
N VAL A 55 19.31 0.71 8.75
CA VAL A 55 20.44 0.08 8.06
C VAL A 55 20.06 -0.33 6.64
N VAL A 56 18.80 -0.69 6.42
CA VAL A 56 18.26 -1.13 5.13
C VAL A 56 17.18 -0.16 4.66
N PHE A 57 16.31 0.27 5.57
CA PHE A 57 15.21 1.16 5.27
C PHE A 57 15.59 2.61 5.54
N GLU A 58 15.73 3.38 4.47
CA GLU A 58 15.97 4.82 4.57
C GLU A 58 14.78 5.53 5.22
N GLN A 59 13.57 5.11 4.85
CA GLN A 59 12.33 5.46 5.53
C GLN A 59 11.29 4.33 5.37
N ALA A 60 10.65 3.96 6.46
CA ALA A 60 9.57 2.99 6.50
C ALA A 60 8.47 3.54 7.41
N GLY A 61 7.22 3.55 6.96
CA GLY A 61 6.11 3.83 7.85
C GLY A 61 4.99 2.82 7.71
N VAL A 62 4.41 2.48 8.86
CA VAL A 62 3.31 1.53 8.99
C VAL A 62 2.27 2.19 9.90
N ASN A 63 1.20 2.70 9.30
CA ASN A 63 0.21 3.49 9.99
C ASN A 63 -1.08 2.70 10.20
N PHE A 64 -1.53 2.65 11.44
CA PHE A 64 -2.88 2.22 11.79
C PHE A 64 -3.76 3.45 12.03
N SER A 65 -4.99 3.43 11.52
CA SER A 65 -6.02 4.40 11.89
C SER A 65 -7.36 3.70 12.12
N HIS A 66 -8.15 4.28 13.03
CA HIS A 66 -9.57 3.98 13.23
C HIS A 66 -10.27 5.29 13.50
N VAL A 67 -11.00 5.78 12.51
CA VAL A 67 -11.72 7.05 12.56
C VAL A 67 -13.22 6.79 12.49
N SER A 68 -13.99 7.62 13.18
CA SER A 68 -15.45 7.55 13.19
C SER A 68 -16.06 8.94 13.08
N GLY A 69 -17.35 9.01 12.77
CA GLY A 69 -18.11 10.25 12.77
C GLY A 69 -19.60 10.03 12.51
N ASP A 70 -20.40 11.05 12.78
CA ASP A 70 -21.87 10.96 12.68
C ASP A 70 -22.39 11.03 11.24
N ALA A 71 -21.59 11.59 10.32
CA ALA A 71 -21.91 11.68 8.90
C ALA A 71 -20.64 11.81 8.05
N LEU A 72 -20.69 11.26 6.83
CA LEU A 72 -19.66 11.46 5.82
C LEU A 72 -19.73 12.86 5.20
N PRO A 73 -18.60 13.42 4.73
CA PRO A 73 -18.59 14.70 4.02
C PRO A 73 -19.35 14.60 2.68
N ALA A 74 -19.91 15.73 2.23
CA ALA A 74 -20.71 15.79 1.00
C ALA A 74 -19.96 15.28 -0.25
N SER A 75 -18.64 15.44 -0.30
CA SER A 75 -17.80 14.90 -1.37
C SER A 75 -17.80 13.37 -1.42
N ALA A 76 -17.88 12.69 -0.28
CA ALA A 76 -17.94 11.24 -0.20
C ALA A 76 -19.34 10.70 -0.54
N THR A 77 -20.41 11.44 -0.19
CA THR A 77 -21.79 11.02 -0.44
C THR A 77 -22.30 11.38 -1.84
N ALA A 78 -21.65 12.31 -2.55
CA ALA A 78 -22.02 12.68 -3.92
C ALA A 78 -22.04 11.49 -4.89
N HIS A 79 -21.16 10.50 -4.69
CA HIS A 79 -21.09 9.28 -5.50
C HIS A 79 -21.76 8.07 -4.82
N ARG A 80 -22.23 8.21 -3.58
CA ARG A 80 -22.85 7.16 -2.75
C ARG A 80 -23.96 7.76 -1.87
N PRO A 81 -25.08 8.21 -2.46
CA PRO A 81 -26.15 8.90 -1.73
C PRO A 81 -26.75 8.04 -0.60
N GLU A 82 -26.68 6.71 -0.71
CA GLU A 82 -27.09 5.75 0.31
C GLU A 82 -26.30 5.85 1.63
N LEU A 83 -25.13 6.50 1.62
CA LEU A 83 -24.31 6.76 2.81
C LEU A 83 -24.69 8.07 3.52
N ALA A 84 -25.53 8.91 2.92
CA ALA A 84 -25.89 10.20 3.49
C ALA A 84 -26.63 10.03 4.84
N GLY A 85 -26.19 10.77 5.85
CA GLY A 85 -26.79 10.76 7.19
C GLY A 85 -26.50 9.51 8.04
N ARG A 86 -25.65 8.59 7.55
CA ARG A 86 -25.21 7.41 8.30
C ARG A 86 -23.99 7.73 9.17
N ARG A 87 -23.98 7.17 10.39
CA ARG A 87 -22.76 7.12 11.23
C ARG A 87 -21.76 6.20 10.55
N PHE A 88 -20.48 6.53 10.58
CA PHE A 88 -19.47 5.72 9.90
C PHE A 88 -18.27 5.39 10.80
N GLU A 89 -17.64 4.26 10.49
CA GLU A 89 -16.31 3.91 10.95
C GLU A 89 -15.45 3.51 9.75
N ALA A 90 -14.20 3.98 9.75
CA ALA A 90 -13.19 3.56 8.81
C ALA A 90 -11.92 3.20 9.56
N MET A 91 -11.37 2.03 9.30
CA MET A 91 -10.13 1.57 9.92
C MET A 91 -9.24 0.86 8.93
N GLY A 92 -7.92 0.93 9.14
CA GLY A 92 -6.99 0.25 8.25
C GLY A 92 -5.54 0.33 8.71
N VAL A 93 -4.71 -0.51 8.07
CA VAL A 93 -3.26 -0.41 8.10
C VAL A 93 -2.81 0.01 6.70
N SER A 94 -1.98 1.05 6.63
CA SER A 94 -1.36 1.52 5.39
C SER A 94 0.13 1.70 5.61
N LEU A 95 0.94 1.23 4.67
CA LEU A 95 2.39 1.28 4.79
C LEU A 95 3.08 1.57 3.47
N VAL A 96 4.22 2.23 3.56
CA VAL A 96 5.16 2.44 2.46
C VAL A 96 6.57 2.27 2.99
N ILE A 97 7.38 1.48 2.29
CA ILE A 97 8.75 1.18 2.66
C ILE A 97 9.68 1.64 1.54
N HIS A 98 10.63 2.52 1.88
CA HIS A 98 11.65 3.05 0.99
C HIS A 98 13.05 2.59 1.45
N PRO A 99 13.59 1.52 0.84
CA PRO A 99 14.95 1.07 1.12
C PRO A 99 16.00 2.06 0.65
N GLU A 100 17.14 2.11 1.34
CA GLU A 100 18.29 2.90 0.91
C GLU A 100 18.93 2.28 -0.35
N ASN A 101 19.16 0.96 -0.34
CA ASN A 101 19.80 0.24 -1.44
C ASN A 101 18.91 0.21 -2.70
N PRO A 102 19.35 0.72 -3.87
CA PRO A 102 18.59 0.70 -5.13
C PRO A 102 18.17 -0.68 -5.62
N HIS A 103 18.81 -1.75 -5.14
CA HIS A 103 18.46 -3.13 -5.50
C HIS A 103 17.31 -3.70 -4.67
N VAL A 104 16.87 -3.02 -3.61
CA VAL A 104 15.67 -3.39 -2.87
C VAL A 104 14.51 -2.50 -3.36
N PRO A 105 13.41 -3.07 -3.89
CA PRO A 105 12.26 -2.30 -4.36
C PRO A 105 11.60 -1.48 -3.25
N THR A 106 11.00 -0.34 -3.58
CA THR A 106 9.97 0.24 -2.71
C THR A 106 8.75 -0.68 -2.72
N SER A 107 8.06 -0.81 -1.58
CA SER A 107 6.78 -1.51 -1.52
C SER A 107 5.73 -0.70 -0.77
N HIS A 108 4.48 -0.97 -1.11
CA HIS A 108 3.30 -0.41 -0.45
C HIS A 108 2.31 -1.52 -0.16
N ALA A 109 1.59 -1.39 0.95
CA ALA A 109 0.43 -2.20 1.25
C ALA A 109 -0.64 -1.39 1.98
N ASN A 110 -1.88 -1.79 1.76
CA ASN A 110 -3.04 -1.25 2.46
C ASN A 110 -4.03 -2.38 2.71
N VAL A 111 -4.62 -2.41 3.90
CA VAL A 111 -5.84 -3.17 4.17
C VAL A 111 -6.75 -2.33 5.04
N ARG A 112 -8.02 -2.22 4.65
CA ARG A 112 -8.98 -1.34 5.28
C ARG A 112 -10.39 -1.92 5.29
N PHE A 113 -11.17 -1.44 6.24
CA PHE A 113 -12.58 -1.75 6.43
C PHE A 113 -13.36 -0.45 6.63
N PHE A 114 -14.49 -0.37 5.96
CA PHE A 114 -15.45 0.72 6.10
C PHE A 114 -16.82 0.15 6.47
N ILE A 115 -17.51 0.82 7.39
CA ILE A 115 -18.91 0.55 7.71
C ILE A 115 -19.67 1.85 7.94
N ALA A 116 -20.91 1.90 7.46
CA ALA A 116 -21.87 2.96 7.68
C ALA A 116 -23.21 2.40 8.17
N GLU A 117 -23.69 2.94 9.29
CA GLU A 117 -24.85 2.46 10.01
C GLU A 117 -25.92 3.54 10.19
N GLN A 118 -27.18 3.10 10.20
CA GLN A 118 -28.34 3.93 10.49
C GLN A 118 -29.36 3.09 11.24
N ASP A 119 -30.00 3.67 12.25
CA ASP A 119 -30.98 2.97 13.08
C ASP A 119 -32.14 2.45 12.20
N GLY A 120 -32.44 1.15 12.30
CA GLY A 120 -33.49 0.50 11.54
C GLY A 120 -33.15 0.16 10.07
N ALA A 121 -31.89 0.35 9.63
CA ALA A 121 -31.43 -0.01 8.30
C ALA A 121 -30.25 -0.99 8.36
N GLU A 122 -30.12 -1.84 7.34
CA GLU A 122 -28.94 -2.71 7.20
C GLU A 122 -27.66 -1.86 7.03
N PRO A 123 -26.54 -2.28 7.63
CA PRO A 123 -25.27 -1.58 7.51
C PRO A 123 -24.69 -1.72 6.10
N ILE A 124 -24.10 -0.64 5.59
CA ILE A 124 -23.36 -0.65 4.33
C ILE A 124 -21.88 -0.77 4.69
N TRP A 125 -21.20 -1.77 4.14
CA TRP A 125 -19.81 -2.02 4.47
C TRP A 125 -19.05 -2.59 3.28
N TRP A 126 -17.73 -2.44 3.31
CA TRP A 126 -16.83 -3.09 2.37
C TRP A 126 -15.41 -3.15 2.94
N PHE A 127 -14.63 -4.10 2.41
CA PHE A 127 -13.18 -4.11 2.56
C PHE A 127 -12.51 -3.53 1.32
N GLY A 128 -11.29 -3.03 1.50
CA GLY A 128 -10.41 -2.65 0.42
C GLY A 128 -8.96 -2.88 0.81
N GLY A 129 -8.07 -2.90 -0.15
CA GLY A 129 -6.66 -3.10 0.13
C GLY A 129 -5.85 -3.59 -1.05
N GLY A 130 -4.71 -4.20 -0.74
CA GLY A 130 -3.76 -4.68 -1.71
C GLY A 130 -2.32 -4.44 -1.26
N PHE A 131 -1.40 -4.90 -2.08
CA PHE A 131 0.02 -4.60 -1.97
C PHE A 131 0.63 -4.53 -3.36
N ASP A 132 1.64 -3.69 -3.53
CA ASP A 132 2.33 -3.53 -4.81
C ASP A 132 3.83 -3.24 -4.64
N LEU A 133 4.60 -3.62 -5.67
CA LEU A 133 6.07 -3.56 -5.66
C LEU A 133 6.58 -2.57 -6.72
N THR A 134 7.49 -1.70 -6.33
CA THR A 134 8.08 -0.65 -7.17
C THR A 134 9.62 -0.80 -7.22
N PRO A 135 10.15 -1.64 -8.14
CA PRO A 135 11.58 -1.81 -8.29
C PRO A 135 12.24 -0.62 -8.97
N TYR A 136 13.53 -0.45 -8.71
CA TYR A 136 14.41 0.46 -9.45
C TYR A 136 15.27 -0.33 -10.44
N TYR A 137 15.87 -1.42 -9.97
CA TYR A 137 16.55 -2.42 -10.79
C TYR A 137 15.77 -3.72 -10.67
N GLY A 138 14.98 -4.04 -11.70
CA GLY A 138 14.10 -5.21 -11.68
C GLY A 138 14.89 -6.52 -11.70
N VAL A 139 14.46 -7.48 -10.88
CA VAL A 139 14.94 -8.87 -10.92
C VAL A 139 13.73 -9.78 -11.12
N GLU A 140 13.71 -10.51 -12.22
CA GLU A 140 12.54 -11.33 -12.61
C GLU A 140 12.12 -12.32 -11.53
N GLU A 141 13.08 -12.98 -10.88
CA GLU A 141 12.83 -13.90 -9.78
C GLU A 141 12.08 -13.24 -8.61
N ASP A 142 12.40 -11.99 -8.27
CA ASP A 142 11.72 -11.27 -7.17
C ASP A 142 10.29 -10.94 -7.55
N VAL A 143 10.06 -10.57 -8.81
CA VAL A 143 8.73 -10.25 -9.31
C VAL A 143 7.86 -11.51 -9.42
N VAL A 144 8.43 -12.62 -9.87
CA VAL A 144 7.77 -13.93 -9.89
C VAL A 144 7.45 -14.39 -8.46
N HIS A 145 8.38 -14.26 -7.51
CA HIS A 145 8.11 -14.55 -6.09
C HIS A 145 6.94 -13.71 -5.55
N TRP A 146 7.00 -12.39 -5.74
CA TRP A 146 5.97 -11.44 -5.32
C TRP A 146 4.58 -11.83 -5.83
N HIS A 147 4.47 -12.10 -7.12
CA HIS A 147 3.20 -12.47 -7.75
C HIS A 147 2.78 -13.90 -7.44
N THR A 148 3.71 -14.83 -7.17
CA THR A 148 3.38 -16.19 -6.74
C THR A 148 2.70 -16.18 -5.37
N VAL A 149 3.27 -15.46 -4.40
CA VAL A 149 2.65 -15.29 -3.07
C VAL A 149 1.25 -14.67 -3.20
N ALA A 150 1.11 -13.63 -4.03
CA ALA A 150 -0.19 -13.02 -4.32
C ALA A 150 -1.20 -13.98 -4.94
N ARG A 151 -0.77 -14.85 -5.86
CA ARG A 151 -1.65 -15.85 -6.49
C ARG A 151 -2.07 -16.93 -5.48
N GLU A 152 -1.12 -17.44 -4.70
CA GLU A 152 -1.34 -18.50 -3.73
C GLU A 152 -2.29 -18.07 -2.61
N LEU A 153 -2.12 -16.85 -2.06
CA LEU A 153 -3.05 -16.33 -1.04
C LEU A 153 -4.47 -16.11 -1.58
N CYS A 154 -4.61 -15.83 -2.89
CA CYS A 154 -5.91 -15.63 -3.54
C CYS A 154 -6.63 -16.95 -3.86
N GLN A 155 -5.89 -18.05 -4.05
CA GLN A 155 -6.43 -19.31 -4.54
C GLN A 155 -7.62 -19.86 -3.72
N PRO A 156 -7.61 -19.85 -2.36
CA PRO A 156 -8.74 -20.33 -1.56
C PRO A 156 -10.03 -19.50 -1.75
N PHE A 157 -9.93 -18.28 -2.28
CA PHE A 157 -11.04 -17.35 -2.43
C PHE A 157 -11.68 -17.41 -3.82
N GLY A 158 -11.03 -18.06 -4.79
CA GLY A 158 -11.57 -18.38 -6.11
C GLY A 158 -10.54 -18.22 -7.22
N ASP A 159 -10.71 -19.00 -8.29
CA ASP A 159 -9.73 -19.12 -9.40
C ASP A 159 -9.42 -17.80 -10.11
N ARG A 160 -10.36 -16.84 -10.08
CA ARG A 160 -10.22 -15.54 -10.74
C ARG A 160 -9.75 -14.41 -9.83
N VAL A 161 -9.68 -14.63 -8.51
CA VAL A 161 -9.42 -13.56 -7.54
C VAL A 161 -8.08 -12.89 -7.79
N TYR A 162 -7.02 -13.67 -8.03
CA TYR A 162 -5.71 -13.12 -8.39
C TYR A 162 -5.77 -12.34 -9.70
N ALA A 163 -6.29 -12.95 -10.76
CA ALA A 163 -6.33 -12.33 -12.09
C ALA A 163 -7.09 -10.99 -12.10
N ASP A 164 -8.25 -10.93 -11.43
CA ASP A 164 -9.09 -9.74 -11.38
C ASP A 164 -8.42 -8.62 -10.54
N TYR A 165 -7.85 -8.93 -9.37
CA TYR A 165 -7.20 -7.93 -8.51
C TYR A 165 -5.79 -7.54 -8.93
N LYS A 166 -5.08 -8.41 -9.64
CA LYS A 166 -3.82 -8.07 -10.28
C LYS A 166 -4.05 -7.10 -11.43
N LYS A 167 -5.03 -7.38 -12.30
CA LYS A 167 -5.42 -6.46 -13.37
C LYS A 167 -5.83 -5.10 -12.81
N TRP A 168 -6.62 -5.09 -11.73
CA TRP A 168 -7.00 -3.83 -11.09
C TRP A 168 -5.80 -3.06 -10.53
N CYS A 169 -4.80 -3.76 -9.99
CA CYS A 169 -3.55 -3.17 -9.55
C CYS A 169 -2.80 -2.49 -10.70
N ASP A 170 -2.69 -3.15 -11.85
CA ASP A 170 -2.06 -2.60 -13.05
C ASP A 170 -2.75 -1.32 -13.54
N GLU A 171 -4.09 -1.30 -13.50
CA GLU A 171 -4.90 -0.16 -13.93
C GLU A 171 -4.87 1.01 -12.93
N TYR A 172 -4.84 0.71 -11.62
CA TYR A 172 -4.86 1.72 -10.58
C TYR A 172 -3.52 2.46 -10.45
N PHE A 173 -2.41 1.72 -10.44
CA PHE A 173 -1.06 2.27 -10.25
C PHE A 173 -0.40 2.70 -11.56
N PHE A 174 -1.12 3.49 -12.36
CA PHE A 174 -0.67 3.96 -13.68
C PHE A 174 -0.57 5.50 -13.74
N LEU A 175 0.61 6.01 -14.11
CA LEU A 175 0.85 7.44 -14.29
C LEU A 175 0.42 7.86 -15.70
N LYS A 176 -0.83 8.31 -15.84
CA LYS A 176 -1.43 8.65 -17.16
C LYS A 176 -0.62 9.67 -17.95
N HIS A 177 -0.05 10.67 -17.29
CA HIS A 177 0.76 11.73 -17.93
C HIS A 177 2.16 11.27 -18.36
N ARG A 178 2.62 10.11 -17.87
CA ARG A 178 3.88 9.47 -18.26
C ARG A 178 3.67 8.26 -19.18
N ASN A 179 2.43 7.77 -19.26
CA ASN A 179 2.08 6.50 -19.88
C ASN A 179 2.96 5.34 -19.35
N GLU A 180 3.17 5.29 -18.03
CA GLU A 180 3.98 4.26 -17.37
C GLU A 180 3.27 3.73 -16.11
N ALA A 181 3.47 2.45 -15.78
CA ALA A 181 3.10 1.91 -14.48
C ALA A 181 4.04 2.45 -13.39
N ARG A 182 3.54 2.57 -12.15
CA ARG A 182 4.36 2.97 -10.99
C ARG A 182 5.44 1.93 -10.70
N GLY A 183 5.09 0.66 -10.84
CA GLY A 183 5.92 -0.51 -10.53
C GLY A 183 5.43 -1.76 -11.26
N VAL A 184 5.70 -2.94 -10.71
CA VAL A 184 5.35 -4.25 -11.30
C VAL A 184 4.01 -4.81 -10.80
N GLY A 185 3.25 -4.00 -10.07
CA GLY A 185 1.92 -4.35 -9.57
C GLY A 185 1.94 -5.29 -8.37
N GLY A 186 0.88 -6.07 -8.24
CA GLY A 186 0.57 -6.92 -7.10
C GLY A 186 -0.94 -7.14 -7.04
N LEU A 187 -1.56 -6.82 -5.91
CA LEU A 187 -3.02 -6.89 -5.73
C LEU A 187 -3.58 -5.49 -5.46
N PHE A 188 -4.74 -5.18 -6.02
CA PHE A 188 -5.56 -4.05 -5.61
C PHE A 188 -7.03 -4.45 -5.63
N PHE A 189 -7.73 -4.14 -4.54
CA PHE A 189 -9.18 -4.32 -4.44
C PHE A 189 -9.82 -3.19 -3.64
N ASP A 190 -11.06 -2.89 -3.98
CA ASP A 190 -11.93 -1.95 -3.30
C ASP A 190 -13.36 -2.48 -3.37
N ASP A 191 -14.26 -1.94 -2.55
CA ASP A 191 -15.68 -2.31 -2.55
C ASP A 191 -15.97 -3.82 -2.38
N LEU A 192 -15.08 -4.55 -1.70
CA LEU A 192 -15.23 -5.98 -1.47
C LEU A 192 -16.26 -6.27 -0.37
N ASN A 193 -17.46 -6.70 -0.76
CA ASN A 193 -18.53 -7.11 0.15
C ASN A 193 -19.37 -8.30 -0.34
N GLN A 194 -19.09 -8.81 -1.53
CA GLN A 194 -19.94 -9.80 -2.23
C GLN A 194 -19.83 -11.25 -1.71
N TRP A 195 -18.85 -11.57 -0.85
CA TRP A 195 -18.64 -12.95 -0.36
C TRP A 195 -19.21 -13.22 1.04
N GLY A 196 -19.86 -12.22 1.64
CA GLY A 196 -20.23 -12.22 3.05
C GLY A 196 -19.05 -11.81 3.94
N PHE A 197 -19.37 -11.20 5.09
CA PHE A 197 -18.40 -10.50 5.94
C PHE A 197 -17.21 -11.37 6.34
N ALA A 198 -17.47 -12.57 6.86
CA ALA A 198 -16.41 -13.47 7.34
C ALA A 198 -15.39 -13.81 6.24
N ARG A 199 -15.86 -14.17 5.03
CA ARG A 199 -14.97 -14.52 3.92
C ARG A 199 -14.22 -13.31 3.37
N CYS A 200 -14.85 -12.13 3.30
CA CYS A 200 -14.15 -10.90 2.93
C CYS A 200 -13.09 -10.52 3.98
N PHE A 201 -13.39 -10.73 5.27
CA PHE A 201 -12.45 -10.48 6.35
C PHE A 201 -11.27 -11.44 6.29
N ASP A 202 -11.49 -12.74 6.09
CA ASP A 202 -10.44 -13.74 5.89
C ASP A 202 -9.54 -13.38 4.70
N PHE A 203 -10.11 -12.89 3.61
CA PHE A 203 -9.33 -12.44 2.46
C PHE A 203 -8.45 -11.23 2.79
N MET A 204 -9.01 -10.22 3.48
CA MET A 204 -8.24 -9.06 3.91
C MET A 204 -7.10 -9.47 4.86
N GLN A 205 -7.34 -10.42 5.75
CA GLN A 205 -6.30 -10.98 6.63
C GLN A 205 -5.19 -11.66 5.83
N ALA A 206 -5.55 -12.50 4.85
CA ALA A 206 -4.59 -13.17 3.97
C ALA A 206 -3.72 -12.17 3.19
N VAL A 207 -4.31 -11.10 2.66
CA VAL A 207 -3.56 -10.04 1.95
C VAL A 207 -2.60 -9.31 2.90
N GLY A 208 -3.06 -8.95 4.11
CA GLY A 208 -2.23 -8.26 5.09
C GLY A 208 -1.02 -9.10 5.54
N LEU A 209 -1.24 -10.39 5.80
CA LEU A 209 -0.17 -11.32 6.20
C LEU A 209 0.77 -11.65 5.03
N GLY A 210 0.23 -11.84 3.83
CA GLY A 210 0.99 -12.16 2.62
C GLY A 210 2.00 -11.08 2.22
N PHE A 211 1.80 -9.82 2.62
CA PHE A 211 2.77 -8.76 2.36
C PHE A 211 4.17 -9.08 2.92
N VAL A 212 4.25 -9.57 4.17
CA VAL A 212 5.54 -9.89 4.80
C VAL A 212 6.20 -11.08 4.12
N GLU A 213 5.41 -12.11 3.80
CA GLU A 213 5.85 -13.32 3.09
C GLU A 213 6.37 -12.99 1.69
N ALA A 214 5.77 -12.01 1.02
CA ALA A 214 6.19 -11.56 -0.30
C ALA A 214 7.42 -10.63 -0.24
N TYR A 215 7.45 -9.67 0.69
CA TYR A 215 8.42 -8.58 0.68
C TYR A 215 9.75 -8.91 1.38
N VAL A 216 9.70 -9.51 2.58
CA VAL A 216 10.91 -9.73 3.40
C VAL A 216 11.95 -10.61 2.70
N PRO A 217 11.59 -11.72 2.02
CA PRO A 217 12.56 -12.51 1.26
C PRO A 217 13.29 -11.71 0.18
N ILE A 218 12.60 -10.78 -0.48
CA ILE A 218 13.20 -9.88 -1.48
C ILE A 218 14.19 -8.94 -0.78
N VAL A 219 13.80 -8.33 0.34
CA VAL A 219 14.70 -7.46 1.13
C VAL A 219 15.96 -8.22 1.56
N ASP A 220 15.81 -9.40 2.15
CA ASP A 220 16.94 -10.18 2.65
C ASP A 220 17.90 -10.60 1.54
N LYS A 221 17.37 -10.92 0.36
CA LYS A 221 18.18 -11.31 -0.80
C LYS A 221 18.95 -10.14 -1.40
N ARG A 222 18.38 -8.93 -1.37
CA ARG A 222 18.92 -7.78 -2.12
C ARG A 222 19.66 -6.77 -1.25
N LYS A 223 19.41 -6.70 0.06
CA LYS A 223 19.94 -5.65 0.96
C LYS A 223 21.46 -5.50 0.96
N ALA A 224 22.21 -6.58 0.73
CA ALA A 224 23.67 -6.59 0.70
C ALA A 224 24.28 -6.37 -0.71
N THR A 225 23.46 -6.17 -1.74
CA THR A 225 23.95 -5.97 -3.12
C THR A 225 24.73 -4.66 -3.20
N PRO A 226 26.00 -4.64 -3.65
CA PRO A 226 26.75 -3.40 -3.85
C PRO A 226 26.08 -2.51 -4.88
N TRP A 227 26.10 -1.19 -4.66
CA TRP A 227 25.53 -0.21 -5.58
C TRP A 227 26.47 0.99 -5.76
N THR A 228 26.27 1.71 -6.85
CA THR A 228 27.05 2.88 -7.26
C THR A 228 26.25 4.16 -7.11
N GLU A 229 26.93 5.30 -7.03
CA GLU A 229 26.27 6.60 -6.96
C GLU A 229 25.33 6.85 -8.16
N ALA A 230 25.71 6.39 -9.37
CA ALA A 230 24.83 6.48 -10.55
C ALA A 230 23.50 5.73 -10.31
N GLN A 231 23.56 4.54 -9.70
CA GLN A 231 22.36 3.77 -9.41
C GLN A 231 21.48 4.44 -8.35
N ARG A 232 22.09 5.10 -7.37
CA ARG A 232 21.37 5.93 -6.39
C ARG A 232 20.73 7.15 -7.04
N GLN A 233 21.41 7.85 -7.94
CA GLN A 233 20.82 8.96 -8.68
C GLN A 233 19.62 8.53 -9.54
N PHE A 234 19.65 7.33 -10.11
CA PHE A 234 18.50 6.74 -10.80
C PHE A 234 17.37 6.36 -9.83
N GLN A 235 17.68 5.78 -8.67
CA GLN A 235 16.69 5.51 -7.62
C GLN A 235 15.96 6.78 -7.19
N LEU A 236 16.69 7.88 -6.92
CA LEU A 236 16.11 9.18 -6.56
C LEU A 236 15.22 9.74 -7.68
N TYR A 237 15.63 9.55 -8.94
CA TYR A 237 14.83 9.92 -10.10
C TYR A 237 13.52 9.11 -10.18
N ARG A 238 13.59 7.78 -10.00
CA ARG A 238 12.40 6.91 -9.96
C ARG A 238 11.50 7.20 -8.77
N ARG A 239 12.04 7.54 -7.60
CA ARG A 239 11.26 8.01 -6.44
C ARG A 239 10.48 9.29 -6.75
N GLY A 240 10.97 10.14 -7.65
CA GLY A 240 10.20 11.27 -8.19
C GLY A 240 8.89 10.84 -8.86
N ARG A 241 8.86 9.69 -9.55
CA ARG A 241 7.61 9.12 -10.11
C ARG A 241 6.66 8.60 -9.05
N TYR A 242 7.19 8.07 -7.96
CA TYR A 242 6.39 7.67 -6.80
C TYR A 242 5.66 8.89 -6.20
N VAL A 243 6.36 10.02 -6.05
CA VAL A 243 5.77 11.29 -5.63
C VAL A 243 4.74 11.80 -6.64
N GLU A 244 5.05 11.78 -7.95
CA GLU A 244 4.10 12.16 -9.00
C GLU A 244 2.80 11.36 -8.89
N PHE A 245 2.87 10.05 -8.65
CA PHE A 245 1.67 9.23 -8.47
C PHE A 245 0.89 9.62 -7.21
N ASN A 246 1.55 9.67 -6.05
CA ASN A 246 0.87 9.89 -4.79
C ASN A 246 0.21 11.28 -4.70
N LEU A 247 0.82 12.31 -5.28
CA LEU A 247 0.28 13.68 -5.21
C LEU A 247 -0.72 14.03 -6.33
N VAL A 248 -0.73 13.29 -7.45
CA VAL A 248 -1.58 13.62 -8.61
C VAL A 248 -2.71 12.60 -8.81
N TRP A 249 -2.46 11.32 -8.54
CA TRP A 249 -3.36 10.23 -8.94
C TRP A 249 -3.91 9.42 -7.76
N ASP A 250 -3.19 9.32 -6.65
CA ASP A 250 -3.64 8.49 -5.53
C ASP A 250 -4.87 9.08 -4.83
N ARG A 251 -5.99 8.36 -4.92
CA ARG A 251 -7.27 8.79 -4.34
C ARG A 251 -7.19 8.91 -2.82
N GLY A 252 -6.44 8.01 -2.16
CA GLY A 252 -6.29 8.00 -0.70
C GLY A 252 -5.58 9.24 -0.18
N THR A 253 -4.45 9.59 -0.78
CA THR A 253 -3.65 10.78 -0.45
C THR A 253 -4.44 12.06 -0.69
N LEU A 254 -5.06 12.21 -1.87
CA LEU A 254 -5.85 13.40 -2.21
C LEU A 254 -7.04 13.59 -1.24
N PHE A 255 -7.80 12.52 -0.99
CA PHE A 255 -8.92 12.56 -0.05
C PHE A 255 -8.47 12.91 1.37
N GLY A 256 -7.41 12.28 1.86
CA GLY A 256 -6.87 12.54 3.19
C GLY A 256 -6.47 14.00 3.40
N LEU A 257 -5.78 14.59 2.42
CA LEU A 257 -5.36 16.00 2.49
C LEU A 257 -6.55 16.97 2.38
N GLN A 258 -7.51 16.70 1.50
CA GLN A 258 -8.67 17.57 1.29
C GLN A 258 -9.66 17.56 2.45
N THR A 259 -9.72 16.47 3.22
CA THR A 259 -10.66 16.28 4.34
C THR A 259 -10.07 16.63 5.71
N GLY A 260 -8.85 17.19 5.76
CA GLY A 260 -8.18 17.54 7.01
C GLY A 260 -7.71 16.32 7.82
N GLY A 261 -7.35 15.23 7.12
CA GLY A 261 -6.62 14.12 7.73
C GLY A 261 -5.27 14.56 8.29
N ARG A 262 -4.64 13.72 9.12
CA ARG A 262 -3.34 14.04 9.72
C ARG A 262 -2.25 14.05 8.65
N THR A 263 -1.85 15.23 8.20
CA THR A 263 -0.92 15.45 7.08
C THR A 263 0.36 14.62 7.19
N GLU A 264 1.04 14.63 8.35
CA GLU A 264 2.27 13.86 8.57
C GLU A 264 2.06 12.34 8.43
N SER A 265 0.89 11.82 8.81
CA SER A 265 0.57 10.40 8.62
C SER A 265 0.28 10.05 7.16
N ILE A 266 -0.28 10.99 6.39
CA ILE A 266 -0.59 10.80 4.97
C ILE A 266 0.69 10.88 4.13
N LEU A 267 1.50 11.90 4.39
CA LEU A 267 2.73 12.18 3.65
C LEU A 267 3.91 11.30 4.07
N MET A 268 3.76 10.44 5.09
CA MET A 268 4.70 9.35 5.38
C MET A 268 5.00 8.49 4.13
N SER A 269 4.04 8.39 3.21
CA SER A 269 4.18 7.69 1.93
C SER A 269 5.22 8.30 0.99
N MET A 270 5.73 9.50 1.28
CA MET A 270 6.73 10.17 0.45
C MET A 270 8.14 9.67 0.77
N PRO A 271 8.96 9.39 -0.23
CA PRO A 271 10.37 9.06 -0.01
C PRO A 271 11.14 10.23 0.60
N PRO A 272 12.18 9.97 1.42
CA PRO A 272 12.93 10.99 2.13
C PRO A 272 13.72 11.91 1.19
N LEU A 273 14.13 11.38 0.03
CA LEU A 273 14.86 12.10 -1.00
C LEU A 273 14.34 11.70 -2.39
N VAL A 274 14.29 12.69 -3.28
CA VAL A 274 13.83 12.59 -4.66
C VAL A 274 14.62 13.52 -5.56
N ARG A 275 14.64 13.19 -6.85
CA ARG A 275 15.29 13.99 -7.89
C ARG A 275 14.36 14.13 -9.08
N TRP A 276 14.32 15.31 -9.67
CA TRP A 276 13.73 15.53 -11.00
C TRP A 276 14.81 16.04 -11.93
N GLU A 277 14.78 15.56 -13.18
CA GLU A 277 15.71 15.95 -14.23
C GLU A 277 14.94 16.16 -15.53
N TYR A 278 15.15 17.31 -16.16
CA TYR A 278 14.49 17.67 -17.41
C TYR A 278 15.01 16.81 -18.56
N GLY A 279 14.10 16.14 -19.26
CA GLY A 279 14.45 15.37 -20.46
C GLY A 279 15.30 14.12 -20.24
N TYR A 280 15.47 13.66 -18.98
CA TYR A 280 16.25 12.45 -18.69
C TYR A 280 15.71 11.22 -19.43
N GLN A 281 16.62 10.47 -20.04
CA GLN A 281 16.38 9.16 -20.63
C GLN A 281 17.52 8.22 -20.20
N PRO A 282 17.22 6.98 -19.77
CA PRO A 282 18.27 6.01 -19.49
C PRO A 282 19.03 5.66 -20.77
N ALA A 283 20.30 5.30 -20.64
CA ALA A 283 21.12 4.88 -21.77
C ALA A 283 20.58 3.57 -22.37
N GLU A 284 20.60 3.45 -23.69
CA GLU A 284 20.16 2.23 -24.38
C GLU A 284 21.00 1.03 -23.93
N GLY A 285 20.34 -0.10 -23.66
CA GLY A 285 20.98 -1.32 -23.16
C GLY A 285 21.42 -1.28 -21.68
N SER A 286 21.13 -0.20 -20.95
CA SER A 286 21.42 -0.13 -19.51
C SER A 286 20.36 -0.84 -18.65
N ALA A 287 20.70 -1.15 -17.40
CA ALA A 287 19.76 -1.76 -16.46
C ALA A 287 18.60 -0.81 -16.11
N GLU A 288 18.84 0.51 -16.14
CA GLU A 288 17.81 1.53 -16.01
C GLU A 288 16.81 1.49 -17.17
N ALA A 289 17.28 1.29 -18.41
CA ALA A 289 16.41 1.12 -19.57
C ALA A 289 15.61 -0.19 -19.51
N GLU A 290 16.21 -1.26 -18.98
CA GLU A 290 15.52 -2.55 -18.79
C GLU A 290 14.29 -2.41 -17.88
N LEU A 291 14.34 -1.58 -16.83
CA LEU A 291 13.17 -1.30 -15.99
C LEU A 291 11.96 -0.87 -16.86
N TYR A 292 12.16 0.10 -17.75
CA TYR A 292 11.09 0.65 -18.59
C TYR A 292 10.62 -0.29 -19.70
N GLN A 293 11.53 -1.09 -20.26
CA GLN A 293 11.22 -1.95 -21.40
C GLN A 293 10.65 -3.30 -20.97
N ARG A 294 11.10 -3.82 -19.82
CA ARG A 294 10.78 -5.17 -19.38
C ARG A 294 9.88 -5.19 -18.16
N PHE A 295 10.09 -4.34 -17.17
CA PHE A 295 9.41 -4.51 -15.88
C PHE A 295 8.14 -3.67 -15.75
N LEU A 296 8.15 -2.41 -16.18
CA LEU A 296 7.00 -1.52 -16.06
C LEU A 296 5.84 -1.81 -17.02
N PRO A 297 6.05 -2.35 -18.25
CA PRO A 297 4.93 -2.74 -19.08
C PRO A 297 4.14 -3.89 -18.45
N VAL A 298 2.82 -3.73 -18.40
CA VAL A 298 1.90 -4.74 -17.87
C VAL A 298 2.15 -6.08 -18.56
N ARG A 299 2.35 -7.12 -17.75
CA ARG A 299 2.57 -8.47 -18.23
C ARG A 299 2.05 -9.50 -17.24
N ASP A 300 1.93 -10.72 -17.73
CA ASP A 300 1.65 -11.87 -16.88
C ASP A 300 2.97 -12.39 -16.28
N TRP A 301 3.03 -12.46 -14.95
CA TRP A 301 4.23 -12.86 -14.23
C TRP A 301 4.16 -14.31 -13.71
N VAL A 302 2.95 -14.87 -13.49
CA VAL A 302 2.72 -16.20 -12.88
C VAL A 302 1.45 -16.89 -13.35
#